data_AF-A0A4Q3CJM9-F1
#
_entry.id   AF-A0A4Q3CJM9-F1
#
_cell.length_a   1.000
_cell.length_b   1.000
_cell.length_c   1.000
_cell.angle_alpha   90.00
_cell.angle_beta   90.00
_cell.angle_gamma   90.00
#
_symmetry.space_group_name_H-M   'P 1'
#
loop_
_entity.id
_entity.type
_entity.pdbx_description
1 polymer ?
#
loop_
_entity_poly.entity_id
_entity_poly.type
_entity_poly.pdbx_seq_one_letter_code
_entity_poly.pdbx_strand_id
1 'polypeptide(L)' 'DDIVLTTETTANDVDDWDSLNHIQLVVAIERKFKIRFGSQEIQNWKNIGDMIESIKAKIV' A
#
# COMPACT_ATOMS: atom_id res chain seq x y z
N ASP A 1 -16.22 11.55 4.52
CA ASP A 1 -15.96 11.08 3.15
C ASP A 1 -15.31 9.71 3.20
N ASP A 2 -15.94 8.73 2.56
CA ASP A 2 -15.37 7.41 2.34
C ASP A 2 -14.69 7.41 0.97
N ILE A 3 -13.37 7.26 0.96
CA ILE A 3 -12.61 7.15 -0.28
C ILE A 3 -12.82 5.73 -0.85
N VAL A 4 -13.36 5.64 -2.06
CA VAL A 4 -13.47 4.35 -2.78
C VAL A 4 -12.13 4.06 -3.45
N LEU A 5 -11.28 3.31 -2.76
CA LEU A 5 -10.01 2.83 -3.33
C LEU A 5 -10.28 1.72 -4.34
N THR A 6 -9.74 1.89 -5.54
CA THR A 6 -9.68 0.85 -6.57
C THR A 6 -8.25 0.33 -6.70
N THR A 7 -8.04 -0.80 -7.37
CA THR A 7 -6.69 -1.32 -7.65
C THR A 7 -5.88 -0.38 -8.55
N GLU A 8 -6.55 0.48 -9.31
CA GLU A 8 -5.92 1.45 -10.19
C GLU A 8 -5.59 2.76 -9.46
N THR A 9 -6.14 2.97 -8.25
CA THR A 9 -5.90 4.18 -7.47
C THR A 9 -4.41 4.31 -7.16
N THR A 10 -3.85 5.46 -7.54
CA THR A 10 -2.47 5.84 -7.29
C THR A 10 -2.39 6.85 -6.14
N ALA A 11 -1.17 7.12 -5.67
CA ALA A 11 -0.91 8.20 -4.72
C ALA A 11 -1.43 9.56 -5.21
N ASN A 12 -1.44 9.80 -6.53
CA ASN A 12 -1.87 11.08 -7.09
C ASN A 12 -3.40 11.25 -7.09
N ASP A 13 -4.15 10.16 -6.99
CA ASP A 13 -5.62 10.18 -6.97
C ASP A 13 -6.18 10.45 -5.56
N VAL A 14 -5.31 10.51 -4.55
CA VAL A 14 -5.67 10.72 -3.15
C VAL A 14 -5.03 12.01 -2.67
N ASP A 15 -5.83 13.07 -2.52
CA ASP A 15 -5.39 14.42 -2.13
C ASP A 15 -4.51 14.46 -0.86
N ASP A 16 -4.80 13.59 0.11
CA ASP A 16 -4.06 13.48 1.38
C ASP A 16 -2.88 12.49 1.34
N TRP A 17 -2.48 11.97 0.17
CA TRP A 17 -1.42 10.97 0.10
C TRP A 17 -0.01 11.60 0.14
N ASP A 18 0.50 11.79 1.35
CA ASP A 18 1.89 12.12 1.63
C ASP A 18 2.74 10.86 1.93
N SER A 19 4.07 11.03 1.91
CA SER A 19 5.06 10.04 2.36
C SER A 19 4.73 9.42 3.72
N LEU A 20 4.23 10.21 4.68
CA LEU A 20 3.86 9.72 6.01
C LEU A 20 2.66 8.76 5.95
N ASN A 21 1.62 9.12 5.19
CA ASN A 21 0.44 8.28 5.03
C ASN A 21 0.77 6.98 4.30
N HIS A 22 1.70 7.04 3.34
CA HIS A 22 2.25 5.86 2.69
C HIS A 22 2.95 4.91 3.68
N ILE A 23 3.83 5.44 4.53
CA ILE A 23 4.52 4.64 5.57
C ILE A 23 3.53 4.08 6.59
N GLN A 24 2.57 4.87 7.06
CA GLN A 24 1.57 4.40 8.01
C GLN A 24 0.73 3.26 7.44
N LEU A 25 0.34 3.35 6.17
CA LEU A 25 -0.40 2.30 5.48
C LEU A 25 0.43 1.01 5.40
N VAL A 26 1.70 1.11 4.98
CA VAL A 26 2.64 -0.04 4.95
C VAL A 26 2.70 -0.70 6.33
N VAL A 27 2.98 0.08 7.38
CA VAL A 27 3.13 -0.43 8.75
C VAL A 27 1.82 -1.07 9.25
N ALA A 28 0.66 -0.49 8.92
CA ALA A 28 -0.64 -1.05 9.29
C ALA A 28 -0.87 -2.41 8.63
N ILE A 29 -0.53 -2.54 7.35
CA ILE A 29 -0.63 -3.80 6.59
C ILE A 29 0.34 -4.84 7.18
N GLU A 30 1.60 -4.49 7.37
CA GLU A 30 2.61 -5.35 7.97
C GLU A 30 2.17 -5.90 9.32
N ARG A 31 1.62 -5.04 10.19
CA ARG A 31 1.09 -5.44 11.50
C ARG A 31 -0.14 -6.34 11.40
N LYS A 32 -1.07 -6.02 10.48
CA LYS A 32 -2.32 -6.75 10.29
C LYS A 32 -2.08 -8.18 9.79
N PHE A 33 -1.18 -8.33 8.81
CA PHE A 33 -0.87 -9.62 8.20
C PHE A 33 0.36 -10.30 8.78
N LYS A 34 1.07 -9.63 9.71
CA LYS A 34 2.36 -10.08 10.28
C LYS A 34 3.43 -10.37 9.22
N ILE A 35 3.43 -9.58 8.15
CA ILE A 35 4.40 -9.64 7.05
C ILE A 35 5.36 -8.44 7.12
N ARG A 36 6.45 -8.49 6.35
CA ARG A 36 7.36 -7.34 6.17
C ARG A 36 7.66 -7.09 4.70
N PHE A 37 7.66 -5.83 4.31
CA PHE A 37 8.03 -5.36 2.99
C PHE A 37 9.42 -4.76 3.00
N GLY A 38 10.20 -5.03 1.96
CA GLY A 38 11.48 -4.33 1.75
C GLY A 38 11.23 -2.93 1.22
N SER A 39 12.11 -1.98 1.54
CA SER A 39 12.01 -0.60 1.05
C SER A 39 11.89 -0.52 -0.48
N GLN A 40 12.61 -1.38 -1.20
CA GLN A 40 12.56 -1.44 -2.65
C GLN A 40 11.26 -2.06 -3.20
N GLU A 41 10.63 -2.96 -2.44
CA GLU A 41 9.32 -3.52 -2.77
C GLU A 41 8.25 -2.41 -2.66
N ILE A 42 8.31 -1.65 -1.58
CA ILE A 42 7.42 -0.50 -1.33
C ILE A 42 7.60 0.59 -2.41
N GLN A 43 8.85 0.91 -2.76
CA GLN A 43 9.16 1.91 -3.80
C GLN A 43 8.74 1.48 -5.21
N ASN A 44 8.58 0.18 -5.45
CA ASN A 44 8.16 -0.33 -6.76
C ASN A 44 6.63 -0.31 -6.96
N TRP A 45 5.84 -0.07 -5.91
CA TRP A 45 4.38 0.01 -6.03
C TRP A 45 3.96 1.28 -6.75
N LYS A 46 3.23 1.14 -7.86
CA LYS A 46 2.70 2.27 -8.62
C LYS A 46 1.27 2.62 -8.24
N ASN A 47 0.51 1.61 -7.81
CA ASN A 47 -0.89 1.73 -7.41
C ASN A 47 -1.22 0.79 -6.25
N ILE A 48 -2.44 0.92 -5.72
CA ILE A 48 -2.96 0.04 -4.67
C ILE A 48 -3.00 -1.43 -5.14
N GLY A 49 -3.16 -1.70 -6.43
CA GLY A 49 -3.11 -3.04 -7.01
C GLY A 49 -1.78 -3.77 -6.76
N ASP A 50 -0.65 -3.12 -7.06
CA ASP A 50 0.69 -3.67 -6.83
C ASP A 50 0.92 -3.99 -5.34
N MET A 51 0.41 -3.14 -4.46
CA MET A 51 0.44 -3.35 -3.02
C MET A 51 -0.39 -4.57 -2.63
N ILE A 52 -1.60 -4.73 -3.16
CA ILE A 52 -2.47 -5.88 -2.90
C ILE A 52 -1.83 -7.18 -3.40
N GLU A 53 -1.23 -7.17 -4.59
CA GLU A 53 -0.50 -8.33 -5.12
C GLU A 53 0.68 -8.70 -4.25
N SER A 54 1.45 -7.71 -3.79
CA SER A 54 2.58 -7.91 -2.89
C SER A 54 2.14 -8.49 -1.55
N ILE A 55 1.02 -8.02 -0.99
CA ILE A 55 0.40 -8.63 0.20
C ILE A 55 0.07 -10.09 -0.11
N LYS A 56 -0.74 -10.35 -1.14
CA LYS A 56 -1.17 -11.70 -1.52
C LYS A 56 0.02 -12.66 -1.69
N ALA A 57 1.11 -12.22 -2.31
CA ALA A 57 2.30 -13.03 -2.49
C ALA A 57 3.00 -13.42 -1.17
N LYS A 58 2.83 -12.65 -0.08
CA LYS A 58 3.45 -12.91 1.23
C LYS A 58 2.57 -13.73 2.19
N ILE A 59 1.25 -13.71 2.01
CA ILE A 59 0.29 -14.47 2.85
C ILE A 59 -0.05 -15.86 2.30
N VAL A 60 0.50 -16.24 1.15
CA VAL A 60 0.39 -17.60 0.57
C VAL A 60 1.33 -18.58 1.27
#